data_AF-A0A7Z9XZX9-F1
#
_entry.id   AF-A0A7Z9XZX9-F1
#
_cell.length_a   1.000
_cell.length_b   1.000
_cell.length_c   1.000
_cell.angle_alpha   90.00
_cell.angle_beta   90.00
_cell.angle_gamma   90.00
#
_symmetry.space_group_name_H-M   'P 1'
#
loop_
_entity.id
_entity.type
_entity.pdbx_description
1 polymer ?
#
loop_
_entity_poly.entity_id
_entity_poly.type
_entity_poly.pdbx_seq_one_letter_code
_entity_poly.pdbx_strand_id
1 'polypeptide(L)'
;MAVFTERVQTVLTKEQYDALSRLAREEEKPVSVLVREAVEKVYFEEAERKRRQEALAALLSLDAPVADWEQMEDEIISGALE
;
A
#
# COMPACT_ATOMS: atom_id res chain seq x y z
N MET A 1 6.32 -14.42 -0.19
CA MET A 1 7.65 -13.81 0.08
C MET A 1 7.85 -12.68 -0.92
N ALA A 2 8.16 -11.47 -0.46
CA ALA A 2 8.52 -10.38 -1.36
C ALA A 2 9.86 -10.70 -2.06
N VAL A 3 9.96 -10.41 -3.35
CA VAL A 3 11.19 -10.57 -4.13
C VAL A 3 11.93 -9.24 -4.14
N PHE A 4 13.13 -9.20 -3.54
CA PHE A 4 13.96 -8.00 -3.49
C PHE A 4 14.99 -8.04 -4.63
N THR A 5 14.85 -7.16 -5.62
CA THR A 5 15.72 -7.14 -6.82
C THR A 5 16.79 -6.05 -6.76
N GLU A 6 16.49 -4.91 -6.14
CA GLU A 6 17.36 -3.74 -6.12
C GLU A 6 18.15 -3.60 -4.82
N ARG A 7 19.40 -3.14 -4.91
CA ARG A 7 20.27 -2.88 -3.76
C ARG A 7 20.44 -1.39 -3.53
N VAL A 8 20.15 -0.95 -2.31
CA VAL A 8 20.46 0.40 -1.81
C VAL A 8 21.54 0.28 -0.73
N GLN A 9 22.56 1.15 -0.79
CA GLN A 9 23.64 1.20 0.20
C GLN A 9 23.67 2.57 0.87
N THR A 10 23.81 2.57 2.20
CA THR A 10 24.03 3.78 3.01
C THR A 10 25.00 3.44 4.13
N VAL A 11 25.67 4.45 4.68
CA VAL A 11 26.64 4.28 5.76
C VAL A 11 26.01 4.79 7.05
N LEU A 12 26.15 4.01 8.12
CA LEU A 12 25.71 4.37 9.46
C LEU A 12 26.93 4.63 10.35
N THR A 13 26.73 5.45 11.38
CA THR A 13 27.69 5.54 12.49
C THR A 13 27.77 4.20 13.21
N LYS A 14 28.87 3.99 13.95
CA LYS A 14 29.09 2.75 14.71
C LYS A 14 27.99 2.57 15.76
N GLU A 15 27.59 3.65 16.43
CA GLU A 15 26.56 3.69 17.45
C GLU A 15 25.19 3.30 16.87
N GLN A 16 24.84 3.85 15.71
CA GLN A 16 23.59 3.51 15.01
C GLN A 16 23.58 2.04 14.58
N TYR A 17 24.67 1.55 14.00
CA TYR A 17 24.76 0.16 13.56
C TYR A 17 24.68 -0.82 14.73
N ASP A 18 25.34 -0.51 15.84
CA ASP A 18 25.31 -1.36 17.04
C ASP A 18 23.93 -1.37 17.69
N ALA A 19 23.26 -0.22 17.76
CA ALA A 19 21.87 -0.15 18.23
C ALA A 19 20.93 -0.97 17.34
N LEU A 20 21.03 -0.82 16.02
CA LEU A 20 20.20 -1.54 15.06
C LEU A 20 20.47 -3.06 15.09
N SER A 21 21.73 -3.46 15.28
CA SER A 21 22.12 -4.86 15.40
C SER A 21 21.58 -5.52 16.68
N ARG A 22 21.50 -4.77 17.78
CA ARG A 22 20.86 -5.25 19.02
C ARG A 22 19.37 -5.48 18.81
N LEU A 23 18.65 -4.48 18.27
CA LEU A 23 17.22 -4.59 17.96
C LEU A 23 16.93 -5.79 17.03
N ALA A 24 17.75 -5.96 15.99
CA ALA A 24 17.64 -7.08 15.06
C ALA A 24 17.73 -8.45 15.77
N ARG A 25 18.63 -8.57 16.75
CA ARG A 25 18.77 -9.80 17.55
C ARG A 25 17.58 -10.00 18.50
N GLU A 26 17.13 -8.94 19.16
CA GLU A 26 15.98 -8.97 20.08
C GLU A 26 14.69 -9.36 19.35
N GLU A 27 14.51 -8.93 18.10
CA GLU A 27 13.36 -9.28 17.25
C GLU A 27 13.55 -10.57 16.43
N GLU A 28 14.69 -11.26 16.56
CA GLU A 28 15.05 -12.44 15.76
C GLU A 28 14.95 -12.21 14.24
N LYS A 29 15.27 -10.98 13.80
CA LYS A 29 15.20 -10.56 12.40
C LYS A 29 16.57 -10.13 11.88
N PRO A 30 16.90 -10.35 10.60
CA PRO A 30 18.05 -9.70 9.97
C PRO A 30 17.90 -8.17 9.99
N VAL A 31 19.02 -7.44 10.17
CA VAL A 31 19.05 -5.96 10.11
C VAL A 31 18.38 -5.42 8.84
N SER A 32 18.55 -6.11 7.71
CA SER A 32 17.92 -5.71 6.45
C SER A 32 16.39 -5.72 6.48
N VAL A 33 15.77 -6.57 7.31
CA VAL A 33 14.31 -6.57 7.50
C VAL A 33 13.88 -5.31 8.22
N LEU A 34 14.54 -4.95 9.33
CA LEU A 34 14.22 -3.73 10.09
C LEU A 34 14.36 -2.47 9.23
N VAL A 35 15.42 -2.37 8.43
CA VAL A 35 15.63 -1.23 7.53
C VAL A 35 14.50 -1.14 6.49
N ARG A 36 14.08 -2.27 5.91
CA ARG A 36 12.97 -2.29 4.96
C ARG A 36 11.65 -1.89 5.61
N GLU A 37 11.33 -2.46 6.78
CA GLU A 37 10.12 -2.10 7.54
C GLU A 37 10.10 -0.61 7.89
N ALA A 38 11.24 -0.03 8.28
CA ALA A 38 11.35 1.40 8.54
C ALA A 38 11.13 2.25 7.29
N VAL A 39 11.67 1.84 6.14
CA VAL A 39 11.47 2.55 4.86
C VAL A 39 10.00 2.52 4.44
N GLU A 40 9.35 1.36 4.50
CA GLU A 40 7.91 1.21 4.21
C GLU A 40 7.07 2.14 5.08
N LYS A 41 7.31 2.10 6.39
CA LYS A 41 6.55 2.88 7.38
C LYS A 41 6.73 4.39 7.21
N VAL A 42 7.95 4.85 6.94
CA VAL A 42 8.26 6.29 6.89
C VAL A 42 7.89 6.90 5.54
N TYR A 43 8.11 6.18 4.43
CA TYR A 43 8.01 6.77 3.10
C TYR A 43 6.84 6.24 2.26
N PHE A 44 6.39 5.01 2.46
CA PHE A 44 5.44 4.37 1.55
C PHE A 44 4.03 4.24 2.10
N GLU A 45 3.84 4.06 3.41
CA GLU A 45 2.48 3.96 3.99
C GLU A 45 1.63 5.21 3.69
N GLU A 46 2.18 6.40 3.92
CA GLU A 46 1.43 7.64 3.68
C GLU A 46 1.25 7.93 2.18
N ALA A 47 2.29 7.67 1.37
CA ALA A 47 2.23 7.85 -0.07
C ALA A 47 1.17 6.91 -0.70
N GLU A 48 1.11 5.66 -0.25
CA GLU A 48 0.11 4.69 -0.70
C GLU A 48 -1.31 5.10 -0.30
N ARG A 49 -1.49 5.53 0.95
CA ARG A 49 -2.77 6.04 1.42
C ARG A 49 -3.26 7.20 0.55
N LYS A 50 -2.38 8.17 0.27
CA LYS A 50 -2.71 9.33 -0.57
C LYS A 50 -3.08 8.90 -2.00
N ARG A 51 -2.27 8.02 -2.61
CA ARG A 51 -2.55 7.44 -3.93
C ARG A 51 -3.93 6.77 -3.99
N ARG A 52 -4.30 5.99 -2.97
CA ARG A 52 -5.64 5.36 -2.89
C ARG A 52 -6.76 6.37 -2.77
N GLN A 53 -6.58 7.42 -1.98
CA GLN A 53 -7.57 8.49 -1.84
C GLN A 53 -7.77 9.23 -3.17
N GLU A 54 -6.70 9.52 -3.90
CA GLU A 54 -6.77 10.15 -5.22
C GLU A 54 -7.48 9.24 -6.23
N ALA A 55 -7.17 7.95 -6.24
CA ALA A 55 -7.88 6.98 -7.10
C ALA A 55 -9.37 6.88 -6.76
N LEU A 56 -9.73 6.86 -5.47
CA LEU A 56 -11.13 6.87 -5.03
C LEU A 56 -11.84 8.16 -5.45
N ALA A 57 -11.21 9.32 -5.25
CA ALA A 57 -11.76 10.60 -5.68
C ALA A 57 -11.96 10.64 -7.20
N ALA A 58 -11.02 10.09 -7.98
CA ALA A 58 -11.16 9.96 -9.42
C ALA A 58 -12.36 9.08 -9.79
N LEU A 59 -12.53 7.92 -9.15
CA LEU A 59 -13.67 7.03 -9.37
C LEU A 59 -15.01 7.71 -9.03
N LEU A 60 -15.08 8.43 -7.92
CA LEU A 60 -16.28 9.16 -7.50
C LEU A 60 -16.57 10.39 -8.38
N SER A 61 -15.55 10.96 -9.00
CA SER A 61 -15.70 12.07 -9.95
C SER A 61 -16.16 11.63 -11.33
N LEU A 62 -16.19 10.31 -11.60
CA LEU A 62 -16.81 9.79 -12.81
C LEU A 62 -18.32 10.04 -12.70
N ASP A 63 -18.77 11.09 -13.38
CA ASP A 63 -20.19 11.35 -13.64
C ASP A 63 -20.66 10.36 -14.72
N ALA A 64 -20.64 9.07 -14.35
CA ALA A 64 -21.03 7.99 -15.24
C ALA A 64 -22.54 8.13 -15.51
N PRO A 65 -22.99 8.02 -16.77
CA PRO A 65 -24.40 8.08 -17.12
C PRO A 65 -25.07 6.76 -16.74
N VAL A 66 -25.13 6.49 -15.44
CA VAL A 66 -25.83 5.35 -14.86
C VAL A 66 -27.12 5.85 -14.25
N ALA A 67 -28.20 5.11 -14.48
CA ALA A 67 -29.47 5.37 -13.86
C ALA A 67 -29.39 5.15 -12.33
N ASP A 68 -30.42 5.57 -11.61
CA ASP A 68 -30.53 5.21 -10.20
C ASP A 68 -30.67 3.69 -10.01
N TRP A 69 -30.44 3.24 -8.78
CA TRP A 69 -30.44 1.80 -8.47
C TRP A 69 -31.77 1.14 -8.83
N GLU A 70 -32.89 1.81 -8.58
CA GLU A 70 -34.24 1.28 -8.83
C GLU A 70 -34.45 1.04 -10.33
N GLN A 71 -34.08 1.99 -11.18
CA GLN A 71 -34.15 1.82 -12.62
C GLN A 71 -33.20 0.72 -13.12
N MET A 72 -31.97 0.63 -12.60
CA MET A 72 -31.03 -0.42 -13.01
C MET A 72 -31.50 -1.82 -12.60
N GLU A 73 -32.09 -1.95 -11.41
CA GLU A 73 -32.62 -3.23 -10.92
C GLU A 73 -33.76 -3.71 -11.82
N ASP A 74 -34.68 -2.82 -12.20
CA ASP A 74 -35.78 -3.13 -13.12
C ASP A 74 -35.27 -3.56 -14.51
N GLU A 75 -34.26 -2.87 -15.05
CA GLU A 75 -33.64 -3.21 -16.35
C GLU A 75 -32.96 -4.60 -16.33
N ILE A 76 -32.26 -4.95 -15.24
CA ILE A 76 -31.62 -6.26 -15.07
C ILE A 76 -32.65 -7.39 -14.99
N ILE A 77 -33.69 -7.20 -14.18
CA ILE A 77 -34.75 -8.21 -14.02
C ILE A 77 -35.47 -8.41 -15.35
N SER A 78 -35.79 -7.33 -16.06
CA SER A 78 -36.47 -7.39 -17.36
C SER A 78 -35.62 -8.10 -18.41
N GLY A 79 -34.32 -7.79 -18.50
CA GLY A 79 -33.41 -8.43 -19.46
C GLY A 79 -33.10 -9.90 -19.15
N ALA A 80 -33.33 -10.38 -17.93
CA ALA A 80 -33.16 -11.78 -17.56
C ALA A 80 -34.39 -12.67 -17.91
N LEU A 81 -35.52 -12.05 -18.26
CA LEU A 81 -36.78 -12.72 -18.61
C LEU A 81 -37.00 -12.81 -20.14
N GLU A 82 -36.14 -12.18 -20.95
CA GLU A 82 -36.03 -12.36 -22.41
C GLU A 82 -35.03 -13.48 -22.77
#